data_AF-K2QND4-F1
#
_entry.id   AF-K2QND4-F1
#
_cell.length_a   1.000
_cell.length_b   1.000
_cell.length_c   1.000
_cell.angle_alpha   90.00
_cell.angle_beta   90.00
_cell.angle_gamma   90.00
#
_symmetry.space_group_name_H-M   'P 1'
#
loop_
_entity.id
_entity.type
_entity.pdbx_description
1 polymer ?
#
loop_
_entity_poly.entity_id
_entity_poly.type
_entity_poly.pdbx_seq_one_letter_code
_entity_poly.pdbx_strand_id
1 'polypeptide(L)'
;MLALTECQMGAHRIAAAAVNNPVVDWIFPSDLQQLQLEDAESENASDAYAVSTRLADDSACKNKLKKAPAAPVSSWDTYAASPALPSSALAHARDSLFPNPDAYFDRFASPIHFFRTPVTEYTVPIKTEDDRASEVPSEFDVNENDEPVLEKRRRSPRLYPPTGMGLKLPVLRVSVGEECVLRDQGEELVKLVQRSVVRDTRSEDEADRRARLTLRPGAGLWSGPFRESDWREEIGAVGAWFGRVLR
;
A
#
# COMPACT_ATOMS: atom_id res chain seq x y z
N MET A 1 -14.70 10.94 -2.85
CA MET A 1 -16.01 10.76 -2.17
C MET A 1 -15.91 9.48 -1.37
N LEU A 2 -16.34 9.46 -0.10
CA LEU A 2 -16.42 8.25 0.73
C LEU A 2 -17.89 8.06 1.11
N ALA A 3 -18.45 6.90 0.81
CA ALA A 3 -19.79 6.51 1.22
C ALA A 3 -19.73 5.13 1.87
N LEU A 4 -20.35 5.00 3.03
CA LEU A 4 -20.35 3.79 3.85
C LEU A 4 -21.78 3.45 4.21
N THR A 5 -22.10 2.16 4.27
CA THR A 5 -23.37 1.70 4.84
C THR A 5 -23.28 1.64 6.36
N GLU A 6 -24.40 1.82 7.05
CA GLU A 6 -24.48 1.53 8.47
C GLU A 6 -24.21 0.04 8.77
N CYS A 7 -23.85 -0.25 10.02
CA CYS A 7 -23.79 -1.62 10.51
C CYS A 7 -25.23 -2.16 10.60
N GLN A 8 -25.49 -3.33 10.02
CA GLN A 8 -26.81 -3.94 10.12
C GLN A 8 -27.12 -4.35 11.57
N MET A 9 -28.39 -4.34 11.97
CA MET A 9 -28.81 -4.76 13.30
C MET A 9 -28.42 -6.23 13.55
N GLY A 10 -27.60 -6.49 14.56
CA GLY A 10 -27.01 -7.81 14.83
C GLY A 10 -25.68 -8.11 14.11
N ALA A 11 -25.21 -7.19 13.27
CA ALA A 11 -23.89 -7.22 12.66
C ALA A 11 -22.99 -6.13 13.24
N HIS A 12 -21.69 -6.41 13.35
CA HIS A 12 -20.73 -5.49 13.98
C HIS A 12 -19.91 -4.69 12.97
N ARG A 13 -20.34 -4.60 11.70
CA ARG A 13 -19.47 -4.17 10.58
C ARG A 13 -20.23 -3.44 9.49
N ILE A 14 -19.52 -2.52 8.83
CA ILE A 14 -19.92 -1.91 7.56
C ILE A 14 -20.09 -3.03 6.52
N ALA A 15 -21.24 -3.08 5.86
CA ALA A 15 -21.54 -4.09 4.85
C ALA A 15 -20.95 -3.75 3.48
N ALA A 16 -21.01 -2.47 3.08
CA ALA A 16 -20.48 -1.99 1.81
C ALA A 16 -19.86 -0.59 1.92
N ALA A 17 -18.87 -0.33 1.07
CA ALA A 17 -18.15 0.93 0.99
C ALA A 17 -17.92 1.34 -0.48
N ALA A 18 -18.11 2.61 -0.78
CA ALA A 18 -17.74 3.22 -2.05
C ALA A 18 -16.74 4.35 -1.82
N VAL A 19 -15.61 4.31 -2.52
CA VAL A 19 -14.52 5.28 -2.37
C VAL A 19 -14.08 5.78 -3.75
N ASN A 20 -13.88 7.09 -3.87
CA ASN A 20 -13.46 7.74 -5.12
C ASN A 20 -12.07 8.39 -4.94
N ASN A 21 -11.15 8.05 -5.84
CA ASN A 21 -9.75 8.45 -5.88
C ASN A 21 -9.06 8.27 -4.51
N PRO A 22 -9.05 7.06 -3.93
CA PRO A 22 -8.44 6.83 -2.63
C PRO A 22 -6.93 6.96 -2.71
N VAL A 23 -6.33 7.73 -1.80
CA VAL A 23 -4.90 7.63 -1.50
C VAL A 23 -4.74 6.44 -0.57
N VAL A 24 -4.05 5.40 -1.03
CA VAL A 24 -3.87 4.15 -0.27
C VAL A 24 -2.41 3.89 0.08
N ASP A 25 -1.51 4.64 -0.57
CA ASP A 25 -0.07 4.65 -0.33
C ASP A 25 0.43 6.10 -0.39
N TRP A 26 1.11 6.54 0.67
CA TRP A 26 1.77 7.85 0.73
C TRP A 26 3.23 7.78 0.30
N ILE A 27 3.73 6.58 0.02
CA ILE A 27 5.03 6.34 -0.58
C ILE A 27 4.82 6.40 -2.09
N PHE A 28 5.34 7.45 -2.73
CA PHE A 28 5.17 7.63 -4.17
C PHE A 28 6.31 6.94 -4.93
N PRO A 29 6.09 6.59 -6.21
CA PRO A 29 7.10 5.88 -7.01
C PRO A 29 8.48 6.57 -7.04
N SER A 30 8.50 7.91 -6.97
CA SER A 30 9.72 8.71 -6.92
C SER A 30 10.55 8.43 -5.65
N ASP A 31 9.92 8.23 -4.50
CA ASP A 31 10.61 7.93 -3.24
C ASP A 31 11.17 6.50 -3.26
N LEU A 32 10.44 5.56 -3.86
CA LEU A 32 10.90 4.17 -4.01
C LEU A 32 12.13 4.06 -4.91
N GLN A 33 12.20 4.84 -5.98
CA GLN A 33 13.39 4.89 -6.84
C GLN A 33 14.61 5.44 -6.09
N GLN A 34 14.41 6.46 -5.26
CA GLN A 34 15.49 7.03 -4.45
C GLN A 34 16.01 6.01 -3.42
N LEU A 35 15.11 5.33 -2.69
CA LEU A 35 15.49 4.29 -1.74
C LEU A 35 16.25 3.12 -2.42
N GLN A 36 15.81 2.70 -3.61
CA GLN A 36 16.49 1.65 -4.37
C GLN A 36 17.91 2.05 -4.82
N LEU A 37 18.12 3.33 -5.14
CA LEU A 37 19.44 3.84 -5.49
C LEU A 37 20.36 3.91 -4.27
N GLU A 38 19.85 4.39 -3.13
CA GLU A 38 20.59 4.45 -1.85
C GLU A 38 20.97 3.04 -1.35
N ASP A 39 20.07 2.06 -1.47
CA ASP A 39 20.36 0.66 -1.15
C ASP A 39 21.49 0.10 -2.03
N ALA A 40 21.44 0.34 -3.35
CA ALA A 40 22.48 -0.11 -4.27
C ALA A 40 23.85 0.54 -4.00
N GLU A 41 23.89 1.81 -3.60
CA GLU A 41 25.13 2.49 -3.23
C GLU A 41 25.70 1.96 -1.90
N SER A 42 24.84 1.64 -0.93
CA SER A 42 25.26 1.09 0.36
C SER A 42 25.83 -0.33 0.25
N GLU A 43 25.27 -1.17 -0.63
CA GLU A 43 25.78 -2.52 -0.90
C GLU A 43 27.18 -2.46 -1.54
N ASN A 44 27.37 -1.53 -2.50
CA ASN A 44 28.67 -1.29 -3.13
C ASN A 44 29.74 -0.73 -2.17
N ALA A 45 29.34 0.00 -1.11
CA ALA A 45 30.25 0.50 -0.09
C ALA A 45 30.66 -0.62 0.91
N SER A 46 29.76 -1.56 1.19
CA SER A 46 30.04 -2.68 2.10
C SER A 46 30.99 -3.73 1.51
N ASP A 47 31.02 -3.87 0.18
CA ASP A 47 31.96 -4.75 -0.54
C ASP A 47 33.40 -4.21 -0.56
N ALA A 48 33.61 -2.91 -0.30
CA ALA A 48 34.94 -2.31 -0.28
C ALA A 48 35.77 -2.69 0.97
N TYR A 49 35.12 -3.14 2.06
CA TYR A 49 35.80 -3.54 3.31
C TYR A 49 35.97 -5.06 3.47
N ALA A 50 35.47 -5.87 2.53
CA ALA A 50 35.58 -7.33 2.55
C ALA A 50 36.73 -7.89 1.66
N VAL A 51 37.69 -7.06 1.25
CA VAL A 51 38.90 -7.51 0.53
C VAL A 51 40.05 -7.77 1.50
N SER A 52 40.03 -8.93 2.16
CA SER A 52 41.25 -9.69 2.52
C SER A 52 40.94 -10.98 3.26
N THR A 53 40.47 -12.00 2.55
CA THR A 53 41.02 -13.37 2.58
C THR A 53 40.11 -14.28 1.75
N ARG A 54 40.62 -14.75 0.61
CA ARG A 54 40.41 -16.11 0.07
C ARG A 54 41.15 -16.23 -1.26
N LEU A 55 42.28 -16.92 -1.19
CA LEU A 55 42.98 -17.42 -2.37
C LEU A 55 42.18 -18.60 -2.94
N ALA A 56 41.99 -18.55 -4.26
CA ALA A 56 41.83 -19.64 -5.21
C ALA A 56 40.89 -20.81 -4.85
N ASP A 57 39.69 -20.82 -5.45
CA ASP A 57 39.29 -21.99 -6.23
C ASP A 57 38.35 -21.59 -7.38
N ASP A 58 38.64 -22.12 -8.56
CA ASP A 58 38.13 -21.71 -9.86
C ASP A 58 36.84 -22.47 -10.16
N SER A 59 35.68 -21.81 -10.14
CA SER A 59 34.42 -22.37 -10.66
C SER A 59 33.49 -21.23 -11.10
N ALA A 60 33.63 -20.84 -12.35
CA ALA A 60 32.86 -19.78 -13.00
C ALA A 60 31.37 -20.16 -13.16
N CYS A 61 30.53 -19.86 -12.16
CA CYS A 61 29.09 -19.72 -12.36
C CYS A 61 28.79 -18.34 -12.96
N LYS A 62 28.80 -18.27 -14.30
CA LYS A 62 28.32 -17.10 -15.06
C LYS A 62 26.80 -16.99 -14.90
N ASN A 63 26.34 -16.37 -13.83
CA ASN A 63 24.96 -15.93 -13.69
C ASN A 63 24.72 -14.80 -14.69
N LYS A 64 24.16 -15.17 -15.85
CA LYS A 64 23.62 -14.20 -16.81
C LYS A 64 22.49 -13.45 -16.11
N LEU A 65 22.77 -12.23 -15.63
CA LEU A 65 21.74 -11.26 -15.26
C LEU A 65 20.79 -11.12 -16.45
N LYS A 66 19.63 -11.76 -16.36
CA LYS A 66 18.53 -11.53 -17.29
C LYS A 66 18.15 -10.07 -17.10
N LYS A 67 18.42 -9.25 -18.12
CA LYS A 67 18.00 -7.86 -18.19
C LYS A 67 16.50 -7.81 -17.91
N ALA A 68 16.12 -7.30 -16.74
CA ALA A 68 14.72 -7.16 -16.37
C ALA A 68 14.04 -6.27 -17.43
N PRO A 69 12.80 -6.58 -17.84
CA PRO A 69 12.06 -5.70 -18.73
C PRO A 69 11.93 -4.31 -18.09
N ALA A 70 11.99 -3.26 -18.90
CA ALA A 70 11.82 -1.89 -18.44
C ALA A 70 10.51 -1.80 -17.63
N ALA A 71 10.60 -1.28 -16.40
CA ALA A 71 9.43 -1.10 -15.56
C ALA A 71 8.39 -0.24 -16.32
N PRO A 72 7.11 -0.62 -16.32
CA PRO A 72 6.08 0.19 -16.94
C PRO A 72 6.07 1.59 -16.32
N VAL A 73 5.88 2.62 -17.16
CA VAL A 73 5.77 4.02 -16.70
C VAL A 73 4.57 4.10 -15.76
N SER A 74 4.78 4.61 -14.55
CA SER A 74 3.70 4.74 -13.57
C SER A 74 2.71 5.82 -14.01
N SER A 75 1.44 5.65 -13.64
CA SER A 75 0.42 6.68 -13.70
C SER A 75 0.82 7.96 -12.94
N TRP A 76 1.69 7.84 -11.93
CA TRP A 76 2.25 8.98 -11.20
C TRP A 76 3.03 9.93 -12.12
N ASP A 77 3.92 9.37 -12.94
CA ASP A 77 4.74 10.14 -13.87
C ASP A 77 3.94 10.56 -15.10
N THR A 78 3.09 9.66 -15.62
CA THR A 78 2.29 9.88 -16.82
C THR A 78 1.31 11.04 -16.64
N TYR A 79 0.66 11.13 -15.47
CA TYR A 79 -0.38 12.12 -15.19
C TYR A 79 0.08 13.19 -14.18
N ALA A 80 1.39 13.37 -14.00
CA ALA A 80 1.98 14.32 -13.05
C ALA A 80 1.40 15.74 -13.18
N ALA A 81 1.15 16.19 -14.42
CA ALA A 81 0.62 17.50 -14.75
C ALA A 81 -0.92 17.54 -14.88
N SER A 82 -1.64 16.51 -14.43
CA SER A 82 -3.10 16.46 -14.52
C SER A 82 -3.74 17.64 -13.79
N PRO A 83 -4.63 18.41 -14.45
CA PRO A 83 -5.24 19.60 -13.86
C PRO A 83 -6.18 19.27 -12.69
N ALA A 84 -6.70 18.05 -12.65
CA ALA A 84 -7.64 17.62 -11.63
C ALA A 84 -6.94 17.23 -10.30
N LEU A 85 -5.72 16.70 -10.39
CA LEU A 85 -4.88 16.33 -9.24
C LEU A 85 -3.41 16.22 -9.68
N PRO A 86 -2.63 17.31 -9.60
CA PRO A 86 -1.22 17.29 -9.97
C PRO A 86 -0.40 16.57 -8.88
N SER A 87 0.67 15.86 -9.29
CA SER A 87 1.54 15.12 -8.36
C SER A 87 2.22 16.04 -7.34
N SER A 88 2.57 17.27 -7.74
CA SER A 88 3.16 18.28 -6.87
C SER A 88 2.23 18.69 -5.73
N ALA A 89 0.91 18.76 -5.96
CA ALA A 89 -0.05 19.08 -4.92
C ALA A 89 -0.19 17.94 -3.90
N LEU A 90 -0.13 16.68 -4.36
CA LEU A 90 -0.12 15.52 -3.46
C LEU A 90 1.17 15.43 -2.65
N ALA A 91 2.33 15.68 -3.27
CA ALA A 91 3.61 15.71 -2.57
C ALA A 91 3.62 16.82 -1.49
N HIS A 92 3.18 18.02 -1.83
CA HIS A 92 3.05 19.11 -0.86
C HIS A 92 2.05 18.79 0.26
N ALA A 93 0.92 18.15 -0.06
CA ALA A 93 -0.06 17.73 0.95
C ALA A 93 0.52 16.67 1.90
N ARG A 94 1.28 15.71 1.36
CA ARG A 94 1.99 14.70 2.16
C ARG A 94 2.94 15.35 3.16
N ASP A 95 3.81 16.23 2.67
CA ASP A 95 4.84 16.88 3.51
C ASP A 95 4.21 17.77 4.60
N SER A 96 3.01 18.30 4.35
CA SER A 96 2.22 19.06 5.33
C SER A 96 1.53 18.16 6.37
N LEU A 97 1.00 17.01 5.96
CA LEU A 97 0.28 16.06 6.83
C LEU A 97 1.22 15.24 7.72
N PHE A 98 2.43 14.97 7.23
CA PHE A 98 3.36 14.03 7.83
C PHE A 98 4.74 14.67 7.97
N PRO A 99 5.04 15.27 9.13
CA PRO A 99 6.36 15.84 9.40
C PRO A 99 7.48 14.79 9.45
N ASN A 100 7.14 13.55 9.80
CA ASN A 100 8.07 12.42 9.86
C ASN A 100 7.79 11.46 8.68
N PRO A 101 8.78 11.13 7.83
CA PRO A 101 8.62 10.15 6.75
C PRO A 101 8.22 8.74 7.24
N ASP A 102 8.52 8.37 8.48
CA ASP A 102 8.08 7.10 9.05
C ASP A 102 6.55 6.97 9.08
N ALA A 103 5.84 8.10 9.14
CA ALA A 103 4.38 8.12 9.15
C ALA A 103 3.77 7.66 7.82
N TYR A 104 4.51 7.68 6.70
CA TYR A 104 4.05 7.11 5.42
C TYR A 104 3.89 5.60 5.50
N PHE A 105 4.64 4.94 6.39
CA PHE A 105 4.63 3.50 6.58
C PHE A 105 3.56 3.04 7.57
N ASP A 106 2.84 3.95 8.22
CA ASP A 106 1.69 3.62 9.05
C ASP A 106 0.59 2.98 8.18
N ARG A 107 0.03 1.86 8.64
CA ARG A 107 -1.03 1.14 7.94
C ARG A 107 -2.35 1.92 7.94
N PHE A 108 -2.57 2.79 8.91
CA PHE A 108 -3.78 3.63 8.92
C PHE A 108 -3.64 4.82 7.96
N ALA A 109 -2.45 5.38 7.82
CA ALA A 109 -2.14 6.40 6.83
C ALA A 109 -2.12 5.82 5.41
N SER A 110 -1.49 4.65 5.23
CA SER A 110 -1.37 3.92 3.96
C SER A 110 -1.97 2.51 4.07
N PRO A 111 -3.31 2.39 3.92
CA PRO A 111 -4.04 1.13 4.04
C PRO A 111 -3.58 0.00 3.13
N ILE A 112 -2.85 0.30 2.04
CA ILE A 112 -2.31 -0.75 1.19
C ILE A 112 -1.34 -1.67 1.95
N HIS A 113 -0.73 -1.17 3.03
CA HIS A 113 0.18 -1.92 3.89
C HIS A 113 -0.48 -3.01 4.74
N PHE A 114 -1.82 -3.10 4.76
CA PHE A 114 -2.51 -4.28 5.28
C PHE A 114 -2.39 -5.49 4.34
N PHE A 115 -2.16 -5.26 3.04
CA PHE A 115 -2.17 -6.29 2.01
C PHE A 115 -0.79 -6.63 1.47
N ARG A 116 0.15 -5.68 1.51
CA ARG A 116 1.53 -5.87 1.08
C ARG A 116 2.53 -5.14 1.97
N THR A 117 3.79 -5.52 1.86
CA THR A 117 4.88 -4.80 2.50
C THR A 117 5.29 -3.59 1.62
N PRO A 118 5.53 -2.40 2.20
CA PRO A 118 5.98 -1.21 1.46
C PRO A 118 7.35 -1.39 0.79
N VAL A 119 8.33 -1.88 1.57
CA VAL A 119 9.73 -2.05 1.16
C VAL A 119 10.22 -3.38 1.72
N THR A 120 11.00 -4.11 0.91
CA THR A 120 11.50 -5.44 1.27
C THR A 120 12.57 -5.37 2.37
N GLU A 121 13.27 -4.24 2.54
CA GLU A 121 14.42 -4.08 3.42
C GLU A 121 14.33 -2.75 4.20
N TYR A 122 14.60 -2.78 5.51
CA TYR A 122 14.63 -1.59 6.39
C TYR A 122 15.58 -1.85 7.56
N THR A 123 16.21 -0.78 8.07
CA THR A 123 17.03 -0.83 9.27
C THR A 123 16.14 -0.60 10.49
N VAL A 124 16.15 -1.55 11.43
CA VAL A 124 15.49 -1.38 12.74
C VAL A 124 16.46 -1.68 13.87
N PRO A 125 16.29 -1.01 15.03
CA PRO A 125 16.84 -1.51 16.28
C PRO A 125 16.32 -2.92 16.55
N ILE A 126 17.17 -3.81 17.05
CA ILE A 126 16.85 -5.24 17.29
C ILE A 126 15.53 -5.48 18.04
N LYS A 127 15.06 -4.52 18.86
CA LYS A 127 13.78 -4.55 19.55
C LYS A 127 13.00 -3.25 19.31
N THR A 128 11.94 -3.31 18.51
CA THR A 128 10.97 -2.20 18.39
C THR A 128 9.89 -2.28 19.48
N GLU A 129 9.18 -1.18 19.76
CA GLU A 129 8.05 -1.18 20.72
C GLU A 129 6.98 -2.23 20.36
N ASP A 130 6.78 -2.49 19.07
CA ASP A 130 5.86 -3.51 18.56
C ASP A 130 6.35 -4.95 18.81
N ASP A 131 7.66 -5.17 18.86
CA ASP A 131 8.23 -6.48 19.24
C ASP A 131 8.06 -6.71 20.75
N ARG A 132 8.23 -5.65 21.56
CA ARG A 132 7.92 -5.68 23.00
C ARG A 132 6.44 -5.95 23.28
N ALA A 133 5.55 -5.43 22.44
CA ALA A 133 4.11 -5.69 22.54
C ALA A 133 3.71 -7.13 22.16
N SER A 134 4.59 -7.86 21.47
CA SER A 134 4.39 -9.24 21.05
C SER A 134 5.06 -10.28 21.97
N GLU A 135 5.94 -9.84 22.87
CA GLU A 135 6.60 -10.69 23.87
C GLU A 135 5.66 -10.95 25.07
N VAL A 136 5.58 -12.20 25.51
CA VAL A 136 4.90 -12.57 26.76
C VAL A 136 5.77 -12.04 27.91
N PRO A 137 5.21 -11.38 28.96
CA PRO A 137 6.04 -10.80 30.01
C PRO A 137 6.87 -11.89 30.69
N SER A 138 8.17 -11.93 30.39
CA SER A 138 9.14 -12.66 31.17
C SER A 138 9.62 -11.74 32.27
N GLU A 139 9.35 -12.10 33.51
CA GLU A 139 10.03 -11.49 34.64
C GLU A 139 11.54 -11.73 34.45
N PHE A 140 12.36 -10.71 34.72
CA PHE A 140 13.82 -10.71 34.63
C PHE A 140 14.42 -10.49 33.23
N ASP A 141 14.71 -9.22 32.91
CA ASP A 141 16.08 -8.87 32.49
C ASP A 141 16.38 -7.39 32.78
N VAL A 142 17.28 -7.17 33.73
CA VAL A 142 17.78 -5.86 34.16
C VAL A 142 19.23 -5.78 33.68
N ASN A 143 19.44 -5.36 32.43
CA ASN A 143 20.72 -4.85 31.98
C ASN A 143 20.48 -3.89 30.82
N GLU A 144 20.52 -2.61 31.14
CA GLU A 144 20.21 -1.49 30.26
C GLU A 144 21.54 -0.85 29.84
N ASN A 145 22.15 -1.36 28.77
CA ASN A 145 23.24 -0.73 28.02
C ASN A 145 23.39 -1.44 26.66
N ASP A 146 22.36 -1.32 25.82
CA ASP A 146 22.43 -1.75 24.43
C ASP A 146 22.39 -0.50 23.54
N GLU A 147 23.54 -0.11 22.98
CA GLU A 147 23.53 0.69 21.75
C GLU A 147 22.67 -0.05 20.72
N PRO A 148 21.80 0.66 19.98
CA PRO A 148 20.90 0.00 19.03
C PRO A 148 21.72 -0.58 17.88
N VAL A 149 22.05 -1.86 17.98
CA VAL A 149 22.57 -2.63 16.85
C VAL A 149 21.49 -2.60 15.76
N LEU A 150 21.81 -2.01 14.61
CA LEU A 150 20.90 -1.89 13.49
C LEU A 150 21.01 -3.15 12.63
N GLU A 151 19.92 -3.89 12.47
CA GLU A 151 19.89 -5.08 11.62
C GLU A 151 19.06 -4.78 10.35
N LYS A 152 19.63 -5.06 9.17
CA LYS A 152 18.91 -5.01 7.88
C LYS A 152 17.96 -6.21 7.83
N ARG A 153 16.70 -6.01 8.20
CA ARG A 153 15.70 -7.08 8.20
C ARG A 153 14.86 -7.05 6.94
N ARG A 154 14.62 -8.24 6.39
CA ARG A 154 13.54 -8.43 5.42
C ARG A 154 12.22 -8.28 6.17
N ARG A 155 11.44 -7.25 5.85
CA ARG A 155 10.16 -7.00 6.49
C ARG A 155 9.22 -8.12 6.06
N SER A 156 9.03 -9.11 6.93
CA SER A 156 8.09 -10.20 6.65
C SER A 156 6.70 -9.59 6.47
N PRO A 157 5.89 -10.08 5.50
CA PRO A 157 4.53 -9.61 5.33
C PRO A 157 3.75 -9.92 6.60
N ARG A 158 3.66 -8.94 7.50
CA ARG A 158 2.82 -9.00 8.68
C ARG A 158 1.39 -8.79 8.21
N LEU A 159 0.76 -9.89 7.81
CA LEU A 159 -0.63 -9.97 7.41
C LEU A 159 -1.51 -9.59 8.60
N TYR A 160 -1.98 -8.35 8.62
CA TYR A 160 -2.98 -7.89 9.56
C TYR A 160 -4.28 -7.61 8.81
N PRO A 161 -5.43 -8.07 9.33
CA PRO A 161 -5.59 -8.87 10.54
C PRO A 161 -5.13 -10.33 10.36
N PRO A 162 -4.71 -11.02 11.44
CA PRO A 162 -4.28 -12.41 11.38
C PRO A 162 -5.38 -13.33 10.85
N THR A 163 -4.96 -14.32 10.06
CA THR A 163 -5.84 -15.35 9.49
C THR A 163 -6.61 -16.06 10.61
N GLY A 164 -7.94 -16.11 10.50
CA GLY A 164 -8.80 -16.80 11.47
C GLY A 164 -9.62 -15.89 12.41
N MET A 165 -9.42 -14.56 12.40
CA MET A 165 -10.25 -13.62 13.18
C MET A 165 -11.69 -13.47 12.67
N GLY A 166 -12.05 -14.13 11.57
CA GLY A 166 -13.39 -14.02 10.96
C GLY A 166 -13.75 -12.60 10.49
N LEU A 167 -12.78 -11.69 10.40
CA LEU A 167 -13.00 -10.34 9.89
C LEU A 167 -13.16 -10.44 8.36
N LYS A 168 -14.32 -10.00 7.87
CA LYS A 168 -14.59 -9.89 6.43
C LYS A 168 -14.55 -8.42 6.03
N LEU A 169 -13.88 -8.13 4.93
CA LEU A 169 -13.91 -6.81 4.33
C LEU A 169 -15.31 -6.50 3.78
N PRO A 170 -15.75 -5.23 3.82
CA PRO A 170 -16.99 -4.80 3.20
C PRO A 170 -16.92 -5.02 1.68
N VAL A 171 -18.09 -5.12 1.04
CA VAL A 171 -18.16 -5.04 -0.42
C VAL A 171 -17.69 -3.65 -0.84
N LEU A 172 -16.60 -3.59 -1.60
CA LEU A 172 -15.87 -2.39 -1.93
C LEU A 172 -16.08 -2.00 -3.39
N ARG A 173 -16.43 -0.74 -3.61
CA ARG A 173 -16.42 -0.12 -4.94
C ARG A 173 -15.43 1.04 -4.95
N VAL A 174 -14.39 0.93 -5.75
CA VAL A 174 -13.39 1.98 -5.94
C VAL A 174 -13.65 2.65 -7.28
N SER A 175 -13.75 3.97 -7.31
CA SER A 175 -13.72 4.75 -8.55
C SER A 175 -12.44 5.56 -8.64
N VAL A 176 -11.83 5.64 -9.82
CA VAL A 176 -10.57 6.37 -10.04
C VAL A 176 -10.63 7.12 -11.36
N GLY A 177 -9.99 8.29 -11.41
CA GLY A 177 -9.83 9.03 -12.66
C GLY A 177 -8.98 8.27 -13.68
N GLU A 178 -9.38 8.26 -14.96
CA GLU A 178 -8.58 7.68 -16.05
C GLU A 178 -7.22 8.37 -16.20
N GLU A 179 -7.21 9.69 -16.00
CA GLU A 179 -6.05 10.58 -16.12
C GLU A 179 -5.62 11.11 -14.73
N CYS A 180 -5.55 10.21 -13.76
CA CYS A 180 -5.23 10.51 -12.37
C CYS A 180 -3.94 9.80 -11.92
N VAL A 181 -3.11 10.51 -11.16
CA VAL A 181 -1.87 9.98 -10.56
C VAL A 181 -2.10 8.83 -9.56
N LEU A 182 -3.33 8.68 -9.05
CA LEU A 182 -3.71 7.62 -8.11
C LEU A 182 -4.26 6.36 -8.81
N ARG A 183 -4.21 6.30 -10.14
CA ARG A 183 -4.76 5.18 -10.92
C ARG A 183 -4.12 3.85 -10.54
N ASP A 184 -2.79 3.77 -10.53
CA ASP A 184 -2.09 2.53 -10.20
C ASP A 184 -2.42 2.07 -8.79
N GLN A 185 -2.46 3.01 -7.84
CA GLN A 185 -2.79 2.73 -6.44
C GLN A 185 -4.20 2.12 -6.29
N GLY A 186 -5.20 2.70 -6.98
CA GLY A 186 -6.56 2.19 -6.93
C GLY A 186 -6.73 0.83 -7.63
N GLU A 187 -6.05 0.62 -8.76
CA GLU A 187 -5.99 -0.68 -9.43
C GLU A 187 -5.33 -1.74 -8.53
N GLU A 188 -4.24 -1.38 -7.87
CA GLU A 188 -3.52 -2.26 -6.96
C GLU A 188 -4.37 -2.64 -5.75
N LEU A 189 -5.01 -1.66 -5.09
CA LEU A 189 -5.89 -1.91 -3.96
C LEU A 189 -6.98 -2.93 -4.32
N VAL A 190 -7.67 -2.75 -5.44
CA VAL A 190 -8.75 -3.66 -5.85
C VAL A 190 -8.21 -5.07 -6.09
N LYS A 191 -7.07 -5.21 -6.78
CA LYS A 191 -6.41 -6.51 -7.00
C LYS A 191 -6.05 -7.20 -5.67
N LEU A 192 -5.53 -6.43 -4.70
CA LEU A 192 -5.14 -6.95 -3.38
C LEU A 192 -6.35 -7.36 -2.54
N VAL A 193 -7.42 -6.56 -2.55
CA VAL A 193 -8.68 -6.92 -1.89
C VAL A 193 -9.28 -8.17 -2.53
N GLN A 194 -9.34 -8.25 -3.85
CA GLN A 194 -9.81 -9.44 -4.56
C GLN A 194 -8.99 -10.68 -4.16
N ARG A 195 -7.66 -10.58 -4.15
CA ARG A 195 -6.77 -11.66 -3.70
C ARG A 195 -7.06 -12.09 -2.26
N SER A 196 -7.35 -11.14 -1.37
CA SER A 196 -7.72 -11.45 0.01
C SER A 196 -9.05 -12.22 0.07
N VAL A 197 -10.04 -11.85 -0.74
CA VAL A 197 -11.32 -12.56 -0.84
C VAL A 197 -11.12 -13.96 -1.41
N VAL A 198 -10.34 -14.12 -2.49
CA VAL A 198 -10.04 -15.44 -3.07
C VAL A 198 -9.36 -16.34 -2.05
N ARG A 199 -8.47 -15.80 -1.21
CA ARG A 199 -7.83 -16.59 -0.15
C ARG A 199 -8.85 -17.12 0.86
N ASP A 200 -9.86 -16.33 1.20
CA ASP A 200 -10.87 -16.68 2.19
C ASP A 200 -11.99 -17.56 1.63
N THR A 201 -12.45 -17.30 0.40
CA THR A 201 -13.62 -17.97 -0.21
C THR A 201 -13.25 -19.02 -1.27
N ARG A 202 -12.01 -19.00 -1.76
CA ARG A 202 -11.51 -19.80 -2.90
C ARG A 202 -12.30 -19.60 -4.20
N SER A 203 -12.90 -18.43 -4.39
CA SER A 203 -13.69 -18.09 -5.59
C SER A 203 -13.31 -16.72 -6.16
N GLU A 204 -12.89 -16.69 -7.42
CA GLU A 204 -12.59 -15.48 -8.17
C GLU A 204 -13.85 -14.68 -8.49
N ASP A 205 -14.94 -15.35 -8.89
CA ASP A 205 -16.23 -14.70 -9.17
C ASP A 205 -16.77 -13.92 -7.96
N GLU A 206 -16.60 -14.48 -6.75
CA GLU A 206 -16.99 -13.80 -5.51
C GLU A 206 -16.09 -12.60 -5.22
N ALA A 207 -14.79 -12.69 -5.54
CA ALA A 207 -13.86 -11.58 -5.41
C ALA A 207 -14.24 -10.42 -6.33
N ASP A 208 -14.61 -10.69 -7.59
CA ASP A 208 -15.08 -9.68 -8.55
C ASP A 208 -16.42 -9.06 -8.18
N ARG A 209 -17.28 -9.79 -7.45
CA ARG A 209 -18.50 -9.21 -6.88
C ARG A 209 -18.20 -8.32 -5.68
N ARG A 210 -17.22 -8.71 -4.87
CA ARG A 210 -16.87 -8.04 -3.61
C ARG A 210 -16.01 -6.80 -3.77
N ALA A 211 -15.13 -6.75 -4.76
CA ALA A 211 -14.27 -5.60 -5.00
C ALA A 211 -14.28 -5.24 -6.48
N ARG A 212 -14.64 -3.99 -6.79
CA ARG A 212 -14.72 -3.50 -8.18
C ARG A 212 -14.06 -2.15 -8.35
N LEU A 213 -13.34 -2.01 -9.45
CA LEU A 213 -12.82 -0.73 -9.93
C LEU A 213 -13.76 -0.13 -10.98
N THR A 214 -13.92 1.19 -10.97
CA THR A 214 -14.61 1.95 -12.02
C THR A 214 -13.74 3.12 -12.43
N LEU A 215 -13.19 3.09 -13.64
CA LEU A 215 -12.45 4.22 -14.20
C LEU A 215 -13.42 5.30 -14.68
N ARG A 216 -13.03 6.57 -14.54
CA ARG A 216 -13.84 7.72 -14.94
C ARG A 216 -13.00 8.82 -15.58
N PRO A 217 -13.37 9.35 -16.75
CA PRO A 217 -12.69 10.50 -17.33
C PRO A 217 -12.91 11.74 -16.45
N GLY A 218 -11.90 12.59 -16.33
CA GLY A 218 -11.98 13.88 -15.64
C GLY A 218 -12.20 13.85 -14.12
N ALA A 219 -12.23 12.67 -13.47
CA ALA A 219 -12.46 12.58 -12.04
C ALA A 219 -11.20 12.96 -11.23
N GLY A 220 -11.21 14.13 -10.59
CA GLY A 220 -10.20 14.58 -9.62
C GLY A 220 -10.43 14.11 -8.18
N LEU A 221 -9.52 14.47 -7.26
CA LEU A 221 -9.61 14.08 -5.84
C LEU A 221 -10.92 14.58 -5.21
N TRP A 222 -11.70 13.65 -4.67
CA TRP A 222 -13.02 13.91 -4.06
C TRP A 222 -14.07 14.59 -4.96
N SER A 223 -13.89 14.54 -6.29
CA SER A 223 -14.61 15.26 -7.35
C SER A 223 -14.40 16.79 -7.32
N GLY A 224 -13.28 17.23 -7.92
CA GLY A 224 -12.90 18.64 -8.14
C GLY A 224 -13.80 19.40 -9.15
N PRO A 225 -13.50 20.69 -9.42
CA PRO A 225 -14.47 21.78 -9.70
C PRO A 225 -15.32 21.66 -10.98
N PHE A 226 -15.06 20.67 -11.84
CA PHE A 226 -15.83 20.39 -13.07
C PHE A 226 -17.10 19.57 -12.80
N ARG A 227 -17.85 19.92 -11.75
CA ARG A 227 -19.17 19.34 -11.47
C ARG A 227 -20.22 19.93 -12.43
N GLU A 228 -20.07 19.69 -13.72
CA GLU A 228 -21.22 19.76 -14.63
C GLU A 228 -22.10 18.52 -14.45
N SER A 229 -23.41 18.75 -14.40
CA SER A 229 -24.60 17.88 -14.55
C SER A 229 -24.68 16.47 -13.93
N ASP A 230 -23.59 15.69 -13.86
CA ASP A 230 -23.65 14.23 -13.73
C ASP A 230 -23.37 13.70 -12.31
N TRP A 231 -23.03 14.59 -11.35
CA TRP A 231 -22.77 14.16 -9.96
C TRP A 231 -24.01 13.52 -9.30
N ARG A 232 -25.22 13.96 -9.68
CA ARG A 232 -26.47 13.38 -9.18
C ARG A 232 -26.68 11.98 -9.70
N GLU A 233 -26.37 11.74 -10.98
CA GLU A 233 -26.37 10.39 -11.55
C GLU A 233 -25.31 9.51 -10.89
N GLU A 234 -24.13 10.07 -10.58
CA GLU A 234 -23.09 9.34 -9.84
C GLU A 234 -23.59 8.90 -8.47
N ILE A 235 -24.09 9.83 -7.66
CA ILE A 235 -24.59 9.51 -6.32
C ILE A 235 -25.80 8.58 -6.42
N GLY A 236 -26.68 8.79 -7.39
CA GLY A 236 -27.81 7.91 -7.68
C GLY A 236 -27.35 6.49 -8.03
N ALA A 237 -26.30 6.33 -8.85
CA ALA A 237 -25.74 5.04 -9.21
C ALA A 237 -25.03 4.34 -8.04
N VAL A 238 -24.39 5.10 -7.14
CA VAL A 238 -23.83 4.58 -5.88
C VAL A 238 -24.95 4.14 -4.93
N GLY A 239 -25.99 4.95 -4.76
CA GLY A 239 -27.16 4.62 -3.95
C GLY A 239 -27.92 3.39 -4.45
N ALA A 240 -28.17 3.31 -5.77
CA ALA A 240 -28.79 2.16 -6.40
C ALA A 240 -27.94 0.89 -6.25
N TRP A 241 -26.60 1.03 -6.26
CA TRP A 241 -25.70 -0.07 -5.99
C TRP A 241 -25.78 -0.54 -4.53
N PHE A 242 -25.75 0.37 -3.55
CA PHE A 242 -25.98 0.01 -2.14
C PHE A 242 -27.30 -0.73 -1.96
N GLY A 243 -28.37 -0.25 -2.59
CA GLY A 243 -29.68 -0.91 -2.56
C GLY A 243 -29.69 -2.34 -3.12
N ARG A 244 -28.77 -2.69 -4.03
CA ARG A 244 -28.61 -4.06 -4.54
C ARG A 244 -27.73 -4.94 -3.66
N VAL A 245 -26.70 -4.37 -3.04
CA VAL A 245 -25.75 -5.12 -2.20
C VAL A 245 -26.32 -5.42 -0.81
N LEU A 246 -27.23 -4.58 -0.31
CA LEU A 246 -27.85 -4.73 1.01
C LEU A 246 -29.14 -5.57 1.02
N ARG A 247 -29.65 -5.99 -0.14
CA ARG A 247 -30.82 -6.87 -0.27
C ARG A 247 -30.39 -8.31 -0.46
#